data_AF-A0A9D8NLA0-F1
#
_entry.id   AF-A0A9D8NLA0-F1
#
_cell.length_a   1.000
_cell.length_b   1.000
_cell.length_c   1.000
_cell.angle_alpha   90.00
_cell.angle_beta   90.00
_cell.angle_gamma   90.00
#
_symmetry.space_group_name_H-M   'P 1'
#
loop_
_entity.id
_entity.type
_entity.pdbx_description
1 polymer ?
#
loop_
_entity_poly.entity_id
_entity_poly.type
_entity_poly.pdbx_seq_one_letter_code
_entity_poly.pdbx_strand_id
1 'polypeptide(L)'
;MRHQVDTWRRLDFHARAANTLTSARSEQIAKAAGIADATKSVRCTTCHAPFHEVPAAAFAKTIPPGVGVSCENCHGPAERWLLSHTRKDLSHADKVAGGLRDLRDLHTRASSCVACHQNVETPLINAGHPELIFELDGQSVTQPRHWIERGNYNGGRAWLVGQAVALREISSQLAKEPANAALAARWSALVWLLQKAAGADESLPTLRAVSAEISTSNAAKAQEAADDLARKAGASDWTAKTSADAIRLLAAAATDFRDKGQSPLIHARRAERLVLALDRLATALGRKDLDVEINALFSMAQSVPDFDHKRAGEFGATLEQLAKKAGDRAPSR
;
A
#
# COMPACT_ATOMS: atom_id res chain seq x y z
N MET A 1 -0.08 -2.69 -28.13
CA MET A 1 0.85 -1.68 -27.59
C MET A 1 0.31 -0.26 -27.70
N ARG A 2 -0.26 0.19 -28.84
CA ARG A 2 -0.97 1.50 -28.92
C ARG A 2 -1.96 1.70 -27.75
N HIS A 3 -2.71 0.63 -27.43
CA HIS A 3 -3.62 0.61 -26.29
C HIS A 3 -2.97 0.89 -24.92
N GLN A 4 -1.71 0.52 -24.66
CA GLN A 4 -1.09 0.71 -23.33
C GLN A 4 -0.72 2.18 -23.10
N VAL A 5 -0.08 2.78 -24.11
CA VAL A 5 0.28 4.21 -24.09
C VAL A 5 -0.98 5.07 -24.08
N ASP A 6 -2.02 4.70 -24.84
CA ASP A 6 -3.29 5.42 -24.85
C ASP A 6 -4.01 5.33 -23.50
N THR A 7 -4.06 4.16 -22.87
CA THR A 7 -4.62 4.00 -21.51
C THR A 7 -3.86 4.84 -20.50
N TRP A 8 -2.52 4.76 -20.47
CA TRP A 8 -1.69 5.58 -19.57
C TRP A 8 -1.92 7.07 -19.79
N ARG A 9 -1.77 7.55 -21.03
CA ARG A 9 -1.83 8.98 -21.34
C ARG A 9 -3.21 9.60 -21.08
N ARG A 10 -4.28 8.85 -21.32
CA ARG A 10 -5.66 9.39 -21.29
C ARG A 10 -6.38 9.15 -19.97
N LEU A 11 -6.15 7.99 -19.35
CA LEU A 11 -6.94 7.54 -18.21
C LEU A 11 -6.13 7.57 -16.91
N ASP A 12 -4.82 7.29 -16.98
CA ASP A 12 -3.99 7.16 -15.78
C ASP A 12 -3.64 8.54 -15.18
N PHE A 13 -3.87 8.69 -13.88
CA PHE A 13 -3.54 9.92 -13.15
C PHE A 13 -2.03 10.15 -13.06
N HIS A 14 -1.22 9.09 -13.12
CA HIS A 14 0.24 9.16 -13.12
C HIS A 14 0.79 10.05 -14.25
N ALA A 15 0.20 9.98 -15.44
CA ALA A 15 0.61 10.80 -16.59
C ALA A 15 0.43 12.31 -16.35
N ARG A 16 -0.43 12.69 -15.40
CA ARG A 16 -0.75 14.08 -15.03
C ARG A 16 -0.26 14.46 -13.63
N ALA A 17 0.51 13.60 -12.96
CA ALA A 17 0.93 13.81 -11.57
C ALA A 17 1.69 15.13 -11.35
N ALA A 18 2.45 15.57 -12.36
CA ALA A 18 3.18 16.84 -12.33
C ALA A 18 2.26 18.06 -12.22
N ASN A 19 1.05 18.00 -12.77
CA ASN A 19 0.07 19.09 -12.72
C ASN A 19 -0.42 19.36 -11.29
N THR A 20 -0.35 18.37 -10.40
CA THR A 20 -0.69 18.56 -8.98
C THR A 20 0.21 19.63 -8.36
N LEU A 21 1.50 19.67 -8.74
CA LEU A 21 2.49 20.60 -8.21
C LEU A 21 2.18 22.07 -8.53
N THR A 22 1.36 22.34 -9.56
CA THR A 22 0.95 23.70 -9.95
C THR A 22 -0.39 24.12 -9.34
N SER A 23 -0.95 23.32 -8.41
CA SER A 23 -2.20 23.66 -7.74
C SER A 23 -1.98 24.64 -6.59
N ALA A 24 -2.98 25.48 -6.30
CA ALA A 24 -2.95 26.39 -5.16
C ALA A 24 -2.72 25.66 -3.81
N ARG A 25 -3.21 24.42 -3.69
CA ARG A 25 -2.95 23.58 -2.51
C ARG A 25 -1.47 23.19 -2.40
N SER A 26 -0.83 22.81 -3.51
CA SER A 26 0.60 22.48 -3.52
C SER A 26 1.47 23.71 -3.23
N GLU A 27 1.11 24.88 -3.74
CA GLU A 27 1.78 26.14 -3.39
C GLU A 27 1.69 26.46 -1.89
N GLN A 28 0.51 26.25 -1.28
CA GLN A 28 0.32 26.42 0.16
C GLN A 28 1.19 25.46 0.97
N ILE A 29 1.21 24.18 0.60
CA ILE A 29 2.05 23.15 1.24
C ILE A 29 3.53 23.52 1.10
N ALA A 30 3.97 23.92 -0.10
CA ALA A 30 5.34 24.32 -0.34
C ALA A 30 5.75 25.51 0.53
N LYS A 31 4.92 26.55 0.58
CA LYS A 31 5.13 27.72 1.45
C LYS A 31 5.22 27.33 2.92
N ALA A 32 4.30 26.50 3.41
CA ALA A 32 4.31 26.02 4.79
C ALA A 32 5.54 25.15 5.12
N ALA A 33 6.08 24.42 4.13
CA ALA A 33 7.28 23.61 4.25
C ALA A 33 8.60 24.38 3.98
N GLY A 34 8.55 25.69 3.71
CA GLY A 34 9.73 26.50 3.38
C GLY A 34 10.32 26.21 1.98
N ILE A 35 9.52 25.67 1.07
CA ILE A 35 9.89 25.36 -0.31
C ILE A 35 9.43 26.49 -1.23
N ALA A 36 10.36 27.09 -1.97
CA ALA A 36 10.06 28.21 -2.86
C ALA A 36 9.18 27.83 -4.05
N ASP A 37 9.41 26.65 -4.65
CA ASP A 37 8.70 26.18 -5.84
C ASP A 37 8.54 24.65 -5.80
N ALA A 38 7.30 24.18 -5.66
CA ALA A 38 6.98 22.76 -5.62
C ALA A 38 7.34 22.03 -6.93
N THR A 39 7.32 22.75 -8.06
CA THR A 39 7.61 22.17 -9.39
C THR A 39 9.09 21.87 -9.58
N LYS A 40 9.96 22.44 -8.75
CA LYS A 40 11.43 22.31 -8.83
C LYS A 40 12.06 21.61 -7.64
N SER A 41 11.33 21.41 -6.55
CA SER A 41 11.89 20.79 -5.35
C SER A 41 11.86 19.27 -5.47
N VAL A 42 13.01 18.61 -5.29
CA VAL A 42 13.12 17.14 -5.24
C VAL A 42 12.17 16.52 -4.21
N ARG A 43 11.88 17.22 -3.11
CA ARG A 43 10.94 16.79 -2.06
C ARG A 43 9.51 16.62 -2.58
N CYS A 44 9.17 17.26 -3.70
CA CYS A 44 7.87 17.18 -4.35
C CYS A 44 7.95 16.39 -5.68
N THR A 45 8.98 16.65 -6.48
CA THR A 45 9.13 16.07 -7.81
C THR A 45 9.49 14.58 -7.75
N THR A 46 10.10 14.08 -6.67
CA THR A 46 10.45 12.65 -6.56
C THR A 46 9.26 11.70 -6.76
N CYS A 47 8.04 12.13 -6.44
CA CYS A 47 6.80 11.36 -6.65
C CYS A 47 5.95 11.90 -7.81
N HIS A 48 5.92 13.21 -8.02
CA HIS A 48 5.01 13.85 -8.98
C HIS A 48 5.61 14.07 -10.37
N ALA A 49 6.93 14.18 -10.46
CA ALA A 49 7.69 14.33 -11.70
C ALA A 49 9.09 13.70 -11.53
N PRO A 50 9.20 12.36 -11.36
CA PRO A 50 10.42 11.73 -10.85
C PRO A 50 11.64 11.83 -11.79
N PHE A 51 11.42 12.34 -13.00
CA PHE A 51 12.43 12.63 -14.00
C PHE A 51 13.00 14.04 -13.93
N HIS A 52 12.51 14.89 -13.03
CA HIS A 52 12.97 16.27 -12.87
C HIS A 52 14.48 16.36 -12.63
N GLU A 53 15.02 15.48 -11.78
CA GLU A 53 16.46 15.46 -11.43
C GLU A 53 17.32 14.67 -12.43
N VAL A 54 16.71 14.02 -13.43
CA VAL A 54 17.46 13.24 -14.42
C VAL A 54 18.08 14.21 -15.44
N PRO A 55 19.39 14.12 -15.73
CA PRO A 55 20.03 15.00 -16.70
C PRO A 55 19.39 14.91 -18.08
N ALA A 56 19.23 16.05 -18.77
CA ALA A 56 18.65 16.10 -20.12
C ALA A 56 19.37 15.16 -21.12
N ALA A 57 20.68 14.96 -20.95
CA ALA A 57 21.49 14.06 -21.77
C ALA A 57 21.12 12.57 -21.64
N ALA A 58 20.43 12.17 -20.56
CA ALA A 58 19.95 10.81 -20.36
C ALA A 58 18.62 10.53 -21.09
N PHE A 59 17.94 11.56 -21.59
CA PHE A 59 16.70 11.40 -22.35
C PHE A 59 16.96 11.26 -23.85
N ALA A 60 16.11 10.49 -24.51
CA ALA A 60 15.97 10.59 -25.95
C ALA A 60 15.53 12.02 -26.32
N LYS A 61 16.07 12.57 -27.42
CA LYS A 61 15.80 13.96 -27.88
C LYS A 61 14.31 14.28 -28.08
N THR A 62 13.45 13.27 -28.14
CA THR A 62 12.00 13.38 -28.37
C THR A 62 11.18 13.42 -27.08
N ILE A 63 11.79 13.24 -25.90
CA ILE A 63 11.08 13.22 -24.60
C ILE A 63 11.39 14.51 -23.84
N PRO A 64 10.39 15.35 -23.53
CA PRO A 64 10.61 16.56 -22.75
C PRO A 64 10.93 16.21 -21.29
N PRO A 65 11.91 16.87 -20.65
CA PRO A 65 12.08 16.81 -19.21
C PRO A 65 10.85 17.45 -18.53
N GLY A 66 10.18 16.73 -17.64
CA GLY A 66 8.94 17.17 -17.00
C GLY A 66 7.70 16.33 -17.31
N VAL A 67 7.85 15.18 -17.98
CA VAL A 67 6.80 14.14 -17.96
C VAL A 67 6.53 13.75 -16.50
N GLY A 68 5.25 13.58 -16.15
CA GLY A 68 4.85 13.02 -14.86
C GLY A 68 5.35 11.58 -14.67
N VAL A 69 4.66 10.79 -13.86
CA VAL A 69 5.01 9.38 -13.67
C VAL A 69 4.75 8.62 -14.98
N SER A 70 5.82 8.09 -15.58
CA SER A 70 5.89 7.43 -16.88
C SER A 70 6.08 5.92 -16.77
N CYS A 71 6.20 5.25 -17.92
CA CYS A 71 6.45 3.82 -18.01
C CYS A 71 7.67 3.37 -17.19
N GLU A 72 8.79 4.10 -17.25
CA GLU A 72 10.07 3.65 -16.65
C GLU A 72 10.09 3.78 -15.13
N ASN A 73 9.20 4.60 -14.55
CA ASN A 73 9.10 4.72 -13.10
C ASN A 73 8.65 3.39 -12.48
N CYS A 74 7.74 2.67 -13.14
CA CYS A 74 7.30 1.35 -12.73
C CYS A 74 8.15 0.24 -13.38
N HIS A 75 8.43 0.32 -14.68
CA HIS A 75 9.07 -0.74 -15.46
C HIS A 75 10.61 -0.69 -15.47
N GLY A 76 11.22 0.32 -14.84
CA GLY A 76 12.68 0.55 -14.86
C GLY A 76 13.16 1.26 -16.14
N PRO A 77 14.42 1.73 -16.17
CA PRO A 77 14.98 2.47 -17.31
C PRO A 77 14.87 1.70 -18.63
N ALA A 78 14.30 2.31 -19.66
CA ALA A 78 13.89 1.63 -20.89
C ALA A 78 15.02 1.38 -21.89
N GLU A 79 16.20 1.98 -21.72
CA GLU A 79 17.33 1.85 -22.67
C GLU A 79 17.55 0.40 -23.15
N ARG A 80 17.50 -0.57 -22.23
CA ARG A 80 17.78 -1.98 -22.53
C ARG A 80 16.56 -2.81 -22.93
N TRP A 81 15.34 -2.35 -22.61
CA TRP A 81 14.11 -3.13 -22.84
C TRP A 81 13.12 -2.50 -23.82
N LEU A 82 13.29 -1.24 -24.22
CA LEU A 82 12.35 -0.49 -25.06
C LEU A 82 12.07 -1.20 -26.40
N LEU A 83 13.10 -1.75 -27.03
CA LEU A 83 12.94 -2.46 -28.30
C LEU A 83 12.52 -3.93 -28.08
N SER A 84 13.02 -4.57 -27.02
CA SER A 84 12.85 -6.00 -26.79
C SER A 84 11.51 -6.37 -26.14
N HIS A 85 10.91 -5.50 -25.32
CA HIS A 85 9.69 -5.84 -24.57
C HIS A 85 8.47 -6.11 -25.48
N THR A 86 8.50 -5.62 -26.71
CA THR A 86 7.43 -5.78 -27.71
C THR A 86 7.58 -7.04 -28.58
N ARG A 87 8.79 -7.62 -28.61
CA ARG A 87 9.13 -8.82 -29.38
C ARG A 87 8.24 -9.99 -28.94
N LYS A 88 7.67 -10.71 -29.90
CA LYS A 88 6.81 -11.88 -29.64
C LYS A 88 7.60 -13.18 -29.51
N ASP A 89 8.81 -13.21 -30.08
CA ASP A 89 9.76 -14.31 -30.02
C ASP A 89 10.55 -14.35 -28.69
N LEU A 90 10.53 -13.27 -27.90
CA LEU A 90 11.11 -13.25 -26.56
C LEU A 90 10.08 -13.62 -25.50
N SER A 91 10.46 -14.51 -24.59
CA SER A 91 9.67 -14.83 -23.41
C SER A 91 9.61 -13.65 -22.42
N HIS A 92 8.78 -13.74 -21.40
CA HIS A 92 8.77 -12.73 -20.33
C HIS A 92 10.10 -12.71 -19.57
N ALA A 93 10.67 -13.89 -19.30
CA ALA A 93 11.97 -14.00 -18.62
C ALA A 93 13.08 -13.33 -19.42
N ASP A 94 13.11 -13.49 -20.75
CA ASP A 94 14.10 -12.84 -21.62
C ASP A 94 13.99 -11.30 -21.55
N LYS A 95 12.75 -10.79 -21.48
CA LYS A 95 12.49 -9.34 -21.36
C LYS A 95 12.95 -8.79 -20.01
N VAL A 96 12.73 -9.55 -18.94
CA VAL A 96 13.21 -9.20 -17.59
C VAL A 96 14.74 -9.25 -17.53
N ALA A 97 15.37 -10.28 -18.10
CA ALA A 97 16.82 -10.37 -18.24
C ALA A 97 17.40 -9.20 -19.06
N GLY A 98 16.63 -8.68 -20.02
CA GLY A 98 16.93 -7.47 -20.78
C GLY A 98 16.75 -6.15 -20.02
N GLY A 99 16.37 -6.18 -18.73
CA GLY A 99 16.27 -4.99 -17.87
C GLY A 99 14.85 -4.48 -17.61
N LEU A 100 13.81 -5.14 -18.14
CA LEU A 100 12.42 -4.82 -17.79
C LEU A 100 12.16 -5.24 -16.34
N ARG A 101 11.73 -4.32 -15.47
CA ARG A 101 11.35 -4.67 -14.11
C ARG A 101 10.14 -5.61 -14.12
N ASP A 102 10.25 -6.74 -13.40
CA ASP A 102 9.18 -7.73 -13.34
C ASP A 102 8.06 -7.32 -12.39
N LEU A 103 7.09 -6.56 -12.89
CA LEU A 103 5.89 -6.22 -12.13
C LEU A 103 4.89 -7.39 -12.03
N ARG A 104 5.17 -8.59 -12.55
CA ARG A 104 4.34 -9.78 -12.25
C ARG A 104 4.64 -10.33 -10.87
N ASP A 105 5.87 -10.15 -10.40
CA ASP A 105 6.23 -10.40 -9.01
C ASP A 105 5.58 -9.32 -8.11
N LEU A 106 4.73 -9.75 -7.17
CA LEU A 106 3.96 -8.83 -6.33
C LEU A 106 4.85 -8.05 -5.36
N HIS A 107 5.97 -8.64 -4.90
CA HIS A 107 6.93 -7.93 -4.04
C HIS A 107 7.57 -6.76 -4.79
N THR A 108 8.02 -7.00 -6.02
CA THR A 108 8.58 -5.99 -6.92
C THR A 108 7.54 -4.94 -7.31
N ARG A 109 6.31 -5.35 -7.60
CA ARG A 109 5.20 -4.42 -7.88
C ARG A 109 4.92 -3.52 -6.68
N ALA A 110 4.72 -4.10 -5.50
CA ALA A 110 4.48 -3.35 -4.26
C ALA A 110 5.62 -2.38 -3.95
N SER A 111 6.86 -2.84 -4.07
CA SER A 111 8.05 -2.01 -3.84
C SER A 111 8.16 -0.83 -4.82
N SER A 112 7.65 -1.00 -6.05
CA SER A 112 7.62 0.10 -7.03
C SER A 112 6.56 1.15 -6.68
N CYS A 113 5.40 0.73 -6.16
CA CYS A 113 4.30 1.64 -5.82
C CYS A 113 4.51 2.36 -4.48
N VAL A 114 4.94 1.63 -3.44
CA VAL A 114 5.06 2.15 -2.06
C VAL A 114 6.05 3.32 -1.96
N ALA A 115 7.05 3.36 -2.85
CA ALA A 115 8.07 4.40 -2.91
C ALA A 115 7.46 5.80 -3.01
N CYS A 116 6.31 5.93 -3.67
CA CYS A 116 5.56 7.19 -3.77
C CYS A 116 4.28 7.20 -2.92
N HIS A 117 3.60 6.04 -2.79
CA HIS A 117 2.28 5.94 -2.17
C HIS A 117 2.29 5.75 -0.64
N GLN A 118 3.42 6.03 0.02
CA GLN A 118 3.51 6.00 1.49
C GLN A 118 4.59 6.93 2.05
N ASN A 119 5.77 6.93 1.44
CA ASN A 119 6.99 7.49 2.00
C ASN A 119 7.05 9.01 1.83
N VAL A 120 6.26 9.73 2.65
CA VAL A 120 6.26 11.20 2.71
C VAL A 120 6.88 11.65 4.03
N GLU A 121 7.83 12.59 3.94
CA GLU A 121 8.48 13.16 5.12
C GLU A 121 7.46 13.87 6.03
N THR A 122 7.60 13.71 7.34
CA THR A 122 6.70 14.32 8.32
C THR A 122 6.56 15.85 8.21
N PRO A 123 7.63 16.63 7.92
CA PRO A 123 7.45 18.06 7.69
C PRO A 123 6.52 18.41 6.52
N LEU A 124 6.46 17.59 5.46
CA LEU A 124 5.52 17.80 4.36
C LEU A 124 4.09 17.45 4.76
N ILE A 125 3.90 16.39 5.54
CA ILE A 125 2.59 16.02 6.11
C ILE A 125 2.08 17.16 7.01
N ASN A 126 2.93 17.65 7.92
CA ASN A 126 2.62 18.77 8.80
C ASN A 126 2.32 20.07 8.03
N ALA A 127 2.91 20.24 6.84
CA ALA A 127 2.62 21.36 5.94
C ALA A 127 1.30 21.20 5.14
N GLY A 128 0.58 20.08 5.30
CA GLY A 128 -0.73 19.84 4.68
C GLY A 128 -0.72 18.85 3.52
N HIS A 129 0.41 18.18 3.26
CA HIS A 129 0.42 17.03 2.34
C HIS A 129 -0.49 15.93 2.90
N PRO A 130 -1.37 15.33 2.08
CA PRO A 130 -2.20 14.21 2.53
C PRO A 130 -1.35 13.09 3.13
N GLU A 131 -1.77 12.54 4.26
CA GLU A 131 -1.21 11.30 4.74
C GLU A 131 -1.62 10.16 3.79
N LEU A 132 -0.65 9.32 3.40
CA LEU A 132 -0.88 8.24 2.45
C LEU A 132 -0.94 6.88 3.16
N ILE A 133 -1.89 6.05 2.74
CA ILE A 133 -2.04 4.67 3.20
C ILE A 133 -1.85 3.78 1.98
N PHE A 134 -0.78 3.00 2.00
CA PHE A 134 -0.51 2.06 0.93
C PHE A 134 -1.41 0.82 1.05
N GLU A 135 -2.09 0.50 -0.06
CA GLU A 135 -2.80 -0.75 -0.24
C GLU A 135 -2.68 -1.21 -1.70
N LEU A 136 -1.94 -2.30 -1.93
CA LEU A 136 -1.54 -2.72 -3.27
C LEU A 136 -2.71 -3.17 -4.14
N ASP A 137 -3.62 -4.00 -3.61
CA ASP A 137 -4.74 -4.52 -4.41
C ASP A 137 -5.70 -3.38 -4.78
N GLY A 138 -6.08 -2.56 -3.79
CA GLY A 138 -6.96 -1.42 -4.01
C GLY A 138 -6.40 -0.45 -5.06
N GLN A 139 -5.10 -0.12 -4.98
CA GLN A 139 -4.44 0.75 -5.95
C GLN A 139 -4.30 0.09 -7.34
N SER A 140 -4.03 -1.22 -7.39
CA SER A 140 -3.94 -1.98 -8.66
C SER A 140 -5.28 -2.13 -9.38
N VAL A 141 -6.40 -2.07 -8.65
CA VAL A 141 -7.76 -2.12 -9.20
C VAL A 141 -8.23 -0.73 -9.65
N THR A 142 -7.86 0.32 -8.91
CA THR A 142 -8.27 1.70 -9.22
C THR A 142 -7.43 2.35 -10.33
N GLN A 143 -6.20 1.89 -10.54
CA GLN A 143 -5.40 2.28 -11.70
C GLN A 143 -6.02 1.74 -13.00
N PRO A 144 -6.11 2.55 -14.07
CA PRO A 144 -6.46 2.06 -15.40
C PRO A 144 -5.45 1.02 -15.89
N ARG A 145 -5.86 -0.26 -15.84
CA ARG A 145 -5.01 -1.37 -16.24
C ARG A 145 -4.64 -1.26 -17.71
N HIS A 146 -3.34 -1.14 -17.96
CA HIS A 146 -2.75 -1.22 -19.30
C HIS A 146 -1.94 -2.52 -19.49
N TRP A 147 -2.14 -3.49 -18.59
CA TRP A 147 -1.66 -4.85 -18.68
C TRP A 147 -2.83 -5.82 -18.62
N ILE A 148 -2.55 -7.09 -18.96
CA ILE A 148 -3.50 -8.18 -18.80
C ILE A 148 -2.98 -9.02 -17.63
N GLU A 149 -3.79 -9.16 -16.58
CA GLU A 149 -3.49 -10.14 -15.54
C GLU A 149 -3.60 -11.54 -16.15
N ARG A 150 -2.50 -12.30 -16.08
CA ARG A 150 -2.44 -13.68 -16.56
C ARG A 150 -2.24 -14.61 -15.35
N GLY A 151 -2.88 -15.77 -15.37
CA GLY A 151 -2.74 -16.76 -14.31
C GLY A 151 -3.48 -16.38 -13.02
N ASN A 152 -2.87 -16.70 -11.87
CA ASN A 152 -3.51 -16.72 -10.55
C ASN A 152 -3.41 -15.36 -9.81
N TYR A 153 -3.70 -14.22 -10.45
CA TYR A 153 -3.79 -12.96 -9.70
C TYR A 153 -4.85 -13.12 -8.60
N ASN A 154 -4.44 -12.88 -7.36
CA ASN A 154 -5.29 -13.00 -6.19
C ASN A 154 -5.18 -11.71 -5.37
N GLY A 155 -6.30 -11.00 -5.23
CA GLY A 155 -6.34 -9.73 -4.50
C GLY A 155 -5.98 -9.88 -3.02
N GLY A 156 -6.30 -11.02 -2.40
CA GLY A 156 -5.86 -11.32 -1.03
C GLY A 156 -4.35 -11.50 -0.91
N ARG A 157 -3.71 -12.14 -1.90
CA ARG A 157 -2.24 -12.21 -1.97
C ARG A 157 -1.62 -10.83 -2.15
N ALA A 158 -2.16 -10.03 -3.07
CA ALA A 158 -1.70 -8.68 -3.32
C ALA A 158 -1.85 -7.78 -2.07
N TRP A 159 -2.97 -7.91 -1.35
CA TRP A 159 -3.19 -7.25 -0.07
C TRP A 159 -2.09 -7.61 0.95
N LEU A 160 -1.84 -8.90 1.20
CA LEU A 160 -0.84 -9.30 2.21
C LEU A 160 0.56 -8.79 1.85
N VAL A 161 0.96 -8.95 0.58
CA VAL A 161 2.26 -8.45 0.08
C VAL A 161 2.33 -6.93 0.22
N GLY A 162 1.26 -6.22 -0.12
CA GLY A 162 1.16 -4.76 0.03
C GLY A 162 1.31 -4.30 1.47
N GLN A 163 0.62 -4.92 2.42
CA GLN A 163 0.71 -4.57 3.84
C GLN A 163 2.09 -4.90 4.44
N ALA A 164 2.71 -6.02 4.02
CA ALA A 164 4.06 -6.36 4.44
C ALA A 164 5.11 -5.37 3.89
N VAL A 165 5.02 -4.98 2.62
CA VAL A 165 5.88 -3.93 2.05
C VAL A 165 5.62 -2.58 2.71
N ALA A 166 4.35 -2.22 3.00
CA ALA A 166 4.02 -1.03 3.77
C ALA A 166 4.72 -1.02 5.14
N LEU A 167 4.70 -2.15 5.85
CA LEU A 167 5.38 -2.27 7.14
C LEU A 167 6.91 -2.17 6.99
N ARG A 168 7.50 -2.75 5.95
CA ARG A 168 8.94 -2.61 5.67
C ARG A 168 9.34 -1.14 5.57
N GLU A 169 8.62 -0.38 4.75
CA GLU A 169 8.95 1.03 4.49
C GLU A 169 8.69 1.93 5.70
N ILE A 170 7.55 1.77 6.38
CA ILE A 170 7.24 2.58 7.56
C ILE A 170 8.19 2.27 8.73
N SER A 171 8.69 1.04 8.82
CA SER A 171 9.75 0.67 9.77
C SER A 171 11.06 1.39 9.47
N SER A 172 11.43 1.50 8.18
CA SER A 172 12.61 2.27 7.76
C SER A 172 12.45 3.76 8.06
N GLN A 173 11.26 4.34 7.85
CA GLN A 173 10.98 5.73 8.19
C GLN A 173 11.04 5.95 9.71
N LEU A 174 10.44 5.06 10.50
CA LEU A 174 10.43 5.16 11.96
C LEU A 174 11.85 5.09 12.55
N ALA A 175 12.75 4.31 11.95
CA ALA A 175 14.16 4.29 12.34
C ALA A 175 14.85 5.66 12.16
N LYS A 176 14.42 6.47 11.19
CA LYS A 176 14.92 7.84 10.94
C LYS A 176 14.21 8.88 11.79
N GLU A 177 12.96 8.62 12.18
CA GLU A 177 12.10 9.54 12.94
C GLU A 177 11.55 8.91 14.23
N PRO A 178 12.40 8.42 15.16
CA PRO A 178 11.96 7.58 16.28
C PRO A 178 11.07 8.29 17.31
N ALA A 179 11.09 9.63 17.35
CA ALA A 179 10.27 10.44 18.27
C ALA A 179 8.87 10.76 17.71
N ASN A 180 8.56 10.34 16.47
CA ASN A 180 7.30 10.69 15.83
C ASN A 180 6.16 9.76 16.27
N ALA A 181 5.36 10.21 17.24
CA ALA A 181 4.25 9.43 17.80
C ALA A 181 3.17 9.04 16.77
N ALA A 182 2.87 9.90 15.78
CA ALA A 182 1.86 9.62 14.75
C ALA A 182 2.34 8.52 13.79
N LEU A 183 3.61 8.59 13.36
CA LEU A 183 4.25 7.55 12.55
C LEU A 183 4.32 6.23 13.32
N ALA A 184 4.70 6.30 14.60
CA ALA A 184 4.83 5.13 15.45
C ALA A 184 3.48 4.44 15.70
N ALA A 185 2.38 5.21 15.82
CA ALA A 185 1.04 4.65 15.93
C ALA A 185 0.60 3.92 14.65
N ARG A 186 0.92 4.47 13.47
CA ARG A 186 0.65 3.81 12.17
C ARG A 186 1.47 2.54 12.00
N TRP A 187 2.75 2.56 12.40
CA TRP A 187 3.61 1.39 12.40
C TRP A 187 3.07 0.29 13.33
N SER A 188 2.70 0.64 14.56
CA SER A 188 2.16 -0.29 15.56
C SER A 188 0.86 -0.94 15.06
N ALA A 189 -0.02 -0.18 14.42
CA ALA A 189 -1.26 -0.72 13.82
C ALA A 189 -0.99 -1.70 12.66
N LEU A 190 0.04 -1.47 11.84
CA LEU A 190 0.44 -2.40 10.77
C LEU A 190 1.05 -3.69 11.32
N VAL A 191 1.92 -3.59 12.33
CA VAL A 191 2.46 -4.77 13.04
C VAL A 191 1.31 -5.60 13.60
N TRP A 192 0.37 -4.96 14.31
CA TRP A 192 -0.80 -5.60 14.86
C TRP A 192 -1.67 -6.27 13.78
N LEU A 193 -1.95 -5.59 12.67
CA LEU A 193 -2.77 -6.15 11.58
C LEU A 193 -2.17 -7.44 11.04
N LEU A 194 -0.86 -7.42 10.73
CA LEU A 194 -0.16 -8.58 10.18
C LEU A 194 -0.01 -9.71 11.21
N GLN A 195 0.12 -9.39 12.49
CA GLN A 195 0.08 -10.38 13.57
C GLN A 195 -1.30 -11.02 13.71
N LYS A 196 -2.39 -10.25 13.57
CA LYS A 196 -3.76 -10.78 13.60
C LYS A 196 -4.06 -11.67 12.41
N ALA A 197 -3.59 -11.30 11.22
CA ALA A 197 -3.74 -12.14 10.03
C ALA A 197 -2.81 -13.37 10.02
N ALA A 198 -1.83 -13.45 10.92
CA ALA A 198 -0.91 -14.57 11.00
C ALA A 198 -1.66 -15.88 11.29
N GLY A 199 -1.36 -16.93 10.52
CA GLY A 199 -2.06 -18.22 10.59
C GLY A 199 -3.21 -18.37 9.58
N ALA A 200 -3.52 -17.34 8.77
CA ALA A 200 -4.34 -17.53 7.57
C ALA A 200 -3.68 -18.51 6.58
N ASP A 201 -2.34 -18.49 6.55
CA ASP A 201 -1.48 -19.45 5.88
C ASP A 201 -0.33 -19.81 6.83
N GLU A 202 -0.29 -21.06 7.29
CA GLU A 202 0.72 -21.55 8.24
C GLU A 202 2.12 -21.70 7.61
N SER A 203 2.22 -21.69 6.28
CA SER A 203 3.51 -21.79 5.58
C SER A 203 4.27 -20.46 5.54
N LEU A 204 3.58 -19.34 5.82
CA LEU A 204 4.17 -18.01 5.77
C LEU A 204 4.88 -17.65 7.07
N PRO A 205 5.98 -16.87 7.00
CA PRO A 205 6.63 -16.35 8.19
C PRO A 205 5.69 -15.40 8.94
N THR A 206 5.90 -15.25 10.26
CA THR A 206 5.01 -14.41 11.08
C THR A 206 5.80 -13.33 11.80
N LEU A 207 5.13 -12.22 12.09
CA LEU A 207 5.67 -11.12 12.89
C LEU A 207 5.47 -11.33 14.40
N ARG A 208 5.22 -12.56 14.87
CA ARG A 208 4.92 -12.86 16.29
C ARG A 208 6.04 -12.45 17.25
N ALA A 209 7.30 -12.50 16.80
CA ALA A 209 8.46 -12.12 17.61
C ALA A 209 8.73 -10.60 17.62
N VAL A 210 8.01 -9.82 16.81
CA VAL A 210 8.15 -8.37 16.76
C VAL A 210 7.28 -7.74 17.84
N SER A 211 7.90 -7.17 18.86
CA SER A 211 7.17 -6.36 19.84
C SER A 211 6.56 -5.14 19.17
N ALA A 212 5.31 -4.83 19.51
CA ALA A 212 4.61 -3.63 19.08
C ALA A 212 5.06 -2.37 19.86
N GLU A 213 5.97 -2.51 20.82
CA GLU A 213 6.63 -1.39 21.49
C GLU A 213 7.54 -0.64 20.54
N ILE A 214 7.45 0.69 20.60
CA ILE A 214 8.15 1.58 19.69
C ILE A 214 9.62 1.68 20.13
N SER A 215 10.52 1.10 19.35
CA SER A 215 11.97 1.29 19.48
C SER A 215 12.65 1.12 18.13
N THR A 216 13.84 1.70 17.97
CA THR A 216 14.65 1.56 16.73
C THR A 216 15.02 0.09 16.47
N SER A 217 15.32 -0.68 17.52
CA SER A 217 15.56 -2.12 17.43
C SER A 217 14.32 -2.88 16.93
N ASN A 218 13.13 -2.60 17.47
CA ASN A 218 11.90 -3.27 17.03
C ASN A 218 11.52 -2.86 15.60
N ALA A 219 11.76 -1.60 15.21
CA ALA A 219 11.58 -1.15 13.83
C ALA A 219 12.50 -1.91 12.86
N ALA A 220 13.79 -2.08 13.18
CA ALA A 220 14.70 -2.86 12.34
C ALA A 220 14.26 -4.33 12.19
N LYS A 221 13.87 -4.97 13.29
CA LYS A 221 13.33 -6.34 13.26
C LYS A 221 12.04 -6.45 12.44
N ALA A 222 11.14 -5.48 12.58
CA ALA A 222 9.92 -5.40 11.80
C ALA A 222 10.21 -5.23 10.31
N GLN A 223 11.20 -4.41 9.96
CA GLN A 223 11.59 -4.18 8.57
C GLN A 223 12.06 -5.48 7.89
N GLU A 224 12.96 -6.22 8.53
CA GLU A 224 13.48 -7.49 8.01
C GLU A 224 12.38 -8.56 7.91
N ALA A 225 11.62 -8.76 9.00
CA ALA A 225 10.54 -9.74 9.04
C ALA A 225 9.44 -9.44 8.01
N ALA A 226 9.13 -8.16 7.79
CA ALA A 226 8.14 -7.74 6.82
C ALA A 226 8.63 -7.93 5.37
N ASP A 227 9.91 -7.72 5.08
CA ASP A 227 10.46 -8.01 3.74
C ASP A 227 10.45 -9.52 3.43
N ASP A 228 10.82 -10.37 4.40
CA ASP A 228 10.75 -11.82 4.26
C ASP A 228 9.30 -12.30 4.03
N LEU A 229 8.35 -11.77 4.82
CA LEU A 229 6.92 -12.04 4.62
C LEU A 229 6.45 -11.61 3.23
N ALA A 230 6.79 -10.40 2.79
CA ALA A 230 6.38 -9.91 1.49
C ALA A 230 6.90 -10.80 0.33
N ARG A 231 8.15 -11.25 0.40
CA ARG A 231 8.73 -12.16 -0.62
C ARG A 231 8.04 -13.53 -0.61
N LYS A 232 7.90 -14.16 0.56
CA LYS A 232 7.29 -15.49 0.68
C LYS A 232 5.80 -15.46 0.33
N ALA A 233 5.07 -14.43 0.74
CA ALA A 233 3.67 -14.24 0.36
C ALA A 233 3.51 -13.98 -1.15
N GLY A 234 4.45 -13.26 -1.78
CA GLY A 234 4.44 -13.05 -3.23
C GLY A 234 4.55 -14.35 -4.03
N ALA A 235 5.30 -15.32 -3.49
CA ALA A 235 5.50 -16.64 -4.07
C ALA A 235 4.48 -17.70 -3.62
N SER A 236 3.55 -17.38 -2.72
CA SER A 236 2.65 -18.37 -2.14
C SER A 236 1.43 -18.68 -3.02
N ASP A 237 0.86 -19.87 -2.81
CA ASP A 237 -0.41 -20.31 -3.38
C ASP A 237 -1.60 -19.80 -2.55
N TRP A 238 -1.76 -18.48 -2.51
CA TRP A 238 -2.87 -17.86 -1.78
C TRP A 238 -4.22 -18.24 -2.39
N THR A 239 -5.08 -18.86 -1.58
CA THR A 239 -6.37 -19.40 -2.04
C THR A 239 -7.57 -18.60 -1.52
N ALA A 240 -8.76 -18.93 -2.01
CA ALA A 240 -10.01 -18.42 -1.43
C ALA A 240 -10.16 -18.83 0.05
N LYS A 241 -9.72 -20.04 0.42
CA LYS A 241 -9.70 -20.47 1.83
C LYS A 241 -8.78 -19.58 2.66
N THR A 242 -7.58 -19.27 2.17
CA THR A 242 -6.61 -18.39 2.84
C THR A 242 -7.21 -17.00 3.10
N SER A 243 -7.86 -16.39 2.10
CA SER A 243 -8.56 -15.11 2.31
C SER A 243 -9.70 -15.23 3.33
N ALA A 244 -10.46 -16.33 3.33
CA ALA A 244 -11.58 -16.51 4.26
C ALA A 244 -11.08 -16.66 5.70
N ASP A 245 -9.98 -17.39 5.90
CA ASP A 245 -9.33 -17.53 7.20
C ASP A 245 -8.74 -16.20 7.68
N ALA A 246 -8.12 -15.42 6.79
CA ALA A 246 -7.66 -14.06 7.11
C ALA A 246 -8.82 -13.16 7.59
N ILE A 247 -9.97 -13.18 6.91
CA ILE A 247 -11.17 -12.43 7.35
C ILE A 247 -11.60 -12.87 8.76
N ARG A 248 -11.68 -14.19 9.01
CA ARG A 248 -12.09 -14.71 10.32
C ARG A 248 -11.14 -14.27 11.44
N LEU A 249 -9.84 -14.38 11.21
CA LEU A 249 -8.81 -13.98 12.17
C LEU A 249 -8.85 -12.48 12.47
N LEU A 250 -9.00 -11.66 11.43
CA LEU A 250 -9.11 -10.21 11.55
C LEU A 250 -10.42 -9.79 12.25
N ALA A 251 -11.54 -10.45 11.95
CA ALA A 251 -12.83 -10.18 12.59
C ALA A 251 -12.86 -10.62 14.07
N ALA A 252 -12.03 -11.59 14.47
CA ALA A 252 -11.89 -12.01 15.86
C ALA A 252 -11.20 -10.95 16.75
N ALA A 253 -10.68 -9.85 16.18
CA ALA A 253 -9.98 -8.81 16.93
C ALA A 253 -10.91 -7.82 17.67
N ALA A 254 -12.20 -8.12 17.80
CA ALA A 254 -13.19 -7.22 18.40
C ALA A 254 -12.87 -6.84 19.84
N THR A 255 -12.34 -7.78 20.62
CA THR A 255 -11.94 -7.53 22.02
C THR A 255 -10.81 -6.53 22.14
N ASP A 256 -9.93 -6.43 21.14
CA ASP A 256 -8.80 -5.50 21.15
C ASP A 256 -9.25 -4.03 21.15
N PHE A 257 -10.44 -3.73 20.59
CA PHE A 257 -11.01 -2.38 20.60
C PHE A 257 -11.72 -2.03 21.91
N ARG A 258 -11.85 -2.99 22.84
CA ARG A 258 -12.41 -2.80 24.19
C ARG A 258 -11.33 -2.56 25.23
N ASP A 259 -10.05 -2.68 24.87
CA ASP A 259 -8.93 -2.45 25.78
C ASP A 259 -8.81 -0.98 26.15
N LYS A 260 -9.18 -0.64 27.39
CA LYS A 260 -9.09 0.74 27.91
C LYS A 260 -7.65 1.18 28.20
N GLY A 261 -6.69 0.25 28.24
CA GLY A 261 -5.27 0.56 28.38
C GLY A 261 -4.64 1.12 27.10
N GLN A 262 -5.30 0.93 25.96
CA GLN A 262 -4.81 1.40 24.67
C GLN A 262 -5.31 2.81 24.36
N SER A 263 -4.41 3.67 23.86
CA SER A 263 -4.77 5.04 23.49
C SER A 263 -5.79 5.10 22.33
N PRO A 264 -6.68 6.12 22.29
CA PRO A 264 -7.62 6.34 21.19
C PRO A 264 -6.96 6.41 19.81
N LEU A 265 -5.78 7.05 19.72
CA LEU A 265 -5.02 7.15 18.47
C LEU A 265 -4.65 5.76 17.92
N ILE A 266 -4.19 4.84 18.78
CA ILE A 266 -3.81 3.49 18.33
C ILE A 266 -5.05 2.71 17.90
N HIS A 267 -6.17 2.82 18.63
CA HIS A 267 -7.43 2.24 18.19
C HIS A 267 -7.86 2.77 16.82
N ALA A 268 -7.78 4.09 16.60
CA ALA A 268 -8.11 4.71 15.33
C ALA A 268 -7.26 4.12 14.18
N ARG A 269 -5.93 4.00 14.39
CA ARG A 269 -5.03 3.42 13.37
C ARG A 269 -5.27 1.94 13.12
N ARG A 270 -5.61 1.17 14.16
CA ARG A 270 -6.03 -0.24 14.01
C ARG A 270 -7.33 -0.34 13.23
N ALA A 271 -8.32 0.49 13.54
CA ALA A 271 -9.62 0.52 12.86
C ALA A 271 -9.45 0.83 11.37
N GLU A 272 -8.68 1.88 11.04
CA GLU A 272 -8.35 2.30 9.67
C GLU A 272 -7.70 1.16 8.87
N ARG A 273 -6.69 0.49 9.44
CA ARG A 273 -6.01 -0.64 8.79
C ARG A 273 -6.91 -1.87 8.64
N LEU A 274 -7.67 -2.20 9.69
CA LEU A 274 -8.52 -3.38 9.73
C LEU A 274 -9.66 -3.28 8.73
N VAL A 275 -10.36 -2.15 8.66
CA VAL A 275 -11.52 -2.03 7.78
C VAL A 275 -11.11 -2.11 6.31
N LEU A 276 -9.99 -1.49 5.93
CA LEU A 276 -9.44 -1.58 4.58
C LEU A 276 -9.02 -3.02 4.25
N ALA A 277 -8.42 -3.73 5.21
CA ALA A 277 -8.07 -5.14 5.03
C ALA A 277 -9.30 -6.03 4.80
N LEU A 278 -10.34 -5.88 5.63
CA LEU A 278 -11.59 -6.64 5.50
C LEU A 278 -12.27 -6.38 4.16
N ASP A 279 -12.33 -5.12 3.73
CA ASP A 279 -12.87 -4.71 2.43
C ASP A 279 -12.12 -5.37 1.25
N ARG A 280 -10.78 -5.32 1.25
CA ARG A 280 -9.97 -5.94 0.18
C ARG A 280 -10.12 -7.46 0.14
N LEU A 281 -10.06 -8.12 1.30
CA LEU A 281 -10.21 -9.56 1.39
C LEU A 281 -11.63 -10.02 1.02
N ALA A 282 -12.67 -9.32 1.48
CA ALA A 282 -14.05 -9.62 1.13
C ALA A 282 -14.31 -9.41 -0.36
N THR A 283 -13.78 -8.33 -0.94
CA THR A 283 -13.84 -8.06 -2.38
C THR A 283 -13.16 -9.18 -3.18
N ALA A 284 -11.95 -9.59 -2.78
CA ALA A 284 -11.22 -10.67 -3.43
C ALA A 284 -11.97 -12.02 -3.40
N LEU A 285 -12.84 -12.23 -2.40
CA LEU A 285 -13.71 -13.40 -2.28
C LEU A 285 -15.12 -13.22 -2.87
N GLY A 286 -15.50 -12.01 -3.27
CA GLY A 286 -16.87 -11.70 -3.67
C GLY A 286 -17.90 -11.80 -2.51
N ARG A 287 -17.47 -11.62 -1.25
CA ARG A 287 -18.31 -11.68 -0.04
C ARG A 287 -19.13 -10.41 0.20
N LYS A 288 -19.99 -10.05 -0.76
CA LYS A 288 -20.87 -8.87 -0.67
C LYS A 288 -21.85 -8.90 0.50
N ASP A 289 -22.09 -10.08 1.07
CA ASP A 289 -22.91 -10.25 2.27
C ASP A 289 -22.30 -9.61 3.54
N LEU A 290 -21.01 -9.25 3.49
CA LEU A 290 -20.30 -8.54 4.56
C LEU A 290 -20.29 -7.00 4.38
N ASP A 291 -20.76 -6.48 3.24
CA ASP A 291 -20.63 -5.07 2.88
C ASP A 291 -21.33 -4.14 3.89
N VAL A 292 -22.45 -4.58 4.48
CA VAL A 292 -23.19 -3.79 5.47
C VAL A 292 -22.32 -3.48 6.69
N GLU A 293 -21.70 -4.51 7.28
CA GLU A 293 -20.82 -4.34 8.43
C GLU A 293 -19.54 -3.61 8.05
N ILE A 294 -18.93 -3.93 6.91
CA ILE A 294 -17.69 -3.26 6.45
C ILE A 294 -17.93 -1.77 6.24
N ASN A 295 -19.05 -1.37 5.62
CA ASN A 295 -19.40 0.04 5.42
C ASN A 295 -19.65 0.76 6.75
N ALA A 296 -20.29 0.10 7.72
CA ALA A 296 -20.48 0.65 9.06
C ALA A 296 -19.13 0.87 9.78
N LEU A 297 -18.23 -0.12 9.74
CA LEU A 297 -16.87 -0.01 10.25
C LEU A 297 -16.11 1.14 9.57
N PHE A 298 -16.29 1.30 8.27
CA PHE A 298 -15.60 2.32 7.49
C PHE A 298 -16.04 3.72 7.91
N SER A 299 -17.36 3.93 8.03
CA SER A 299 -17.95 5.19 8.52
C SER A 299 -17.38 5.60 9.89
N MET A 300 -17.21 4.64 10.81
CA MET A 300 -16.62 4.90 12.12
C MET A 300 -15.11 5.21 12.07
N ALA A 301 -14.38 4.60 11.13
CA ALA A 301 -12.92 4.72 11.02
C ALA A 301 -12.44 5.95 10.20
N GLN A 302 -13.33 6.64 9.47
CA GLN A 302 -12.97 7.76 8.57
C GLN A 302 -12.36 8.98 9.27
N SER A 303 -12.61 9.18 10.58
CA SER A 303 -12.09 10.32 11.34
C SER A 303 -11.26 9.85 12.52
N VAL A 304 -9.93 9.84 12.34
CA VAL A 304 -8.96 9.50 13.40
C VAL A 304 -9.11 10.40 14.64
N PRO A 305 -9.25 11.74 14.52
CA PRO A 305 -9.40 12.60 15.69
C PRO A 305 -10.67 12.32 16.51
N ASP A 306 -11.74 11.81 15.88
CA ASP A 306 -13.03 11.57 16.54
C ASP A 306 -13.19 10.11 17.03
N PHE A 307 -12.15 9.28 16.91
CA PHE A 307 -12.19 7.87 17.30
C PHE A 307 -11.89 7.71 18.79
N ASP A 308 -12.87 8.05 19.62
CA ASP A 308 -12.79 7.89 21.08
C ASP A 308 -13.02 6.44 21.54
N HIS A 309 -12.92 6.20 22.86
CA HIS A 309 -13.15 4.86 23.43
C HIS A 309 -14.59 4.35 23.24
N LYS A 310 -15.58 5.24 23.16
CA LYS A 310 -16.97 4.84 22.94
C LYS A 310 -17.12 4.31 21.52
N ARG A 311 -16.61 5.05 20.53
CA ARG A 311 -16.56 4.64 19.13
C ARG A 311 -15.74 3.37 18.93
N ALA A 312 -14.64 3.20 19.67
CA ALA A 312 -13.89 1.94 19.68
C ALA A 312 -14.75 0.75 20.15
N GLY A 313 -15.57 0.94 21.20
CA GLY A 313 -16.52 -0.07 21.66
C GLY A 313 -17.59 -0.42 20.62
N GLU A 314 -18.16 0.58 19.95
CA GLU A 314 -19.13 0.41 18.85
C GLU A 314 -18.52 -0.31 17.64
N PHE A 315 -17.29 0.05 17.29
CA PHE A 315 -16.50 -0.62 16.25
C PHE A 315 -16.28 -2.09 16.59
N GLY A 316 -15.85 -2.40 17.81
CA GLY A 316 -15.69 -3.78 18.28
C GLY A 316 -16.99 -4.58 18.24
N ALA A 317 -18.12 -4.00 18.66
CA ALA A 317 -19.42 -4.67 18.59
C ALA A 317 -19.87 -4.97 17.15
N THR A 318 -19.62 -4.04 16.21
CA THR A 318 -19.89 -4.26 14.78
C THR A 318 -18.99 -5.35 14.21
N LEU A 319 -17.73 -5.40 14.65
CA LEU A 319 -16.78 -6.43 14.23
C LEU A 319 -17.19 -7.83 14.70
N GLU A 320 -17.81 -7.97 15.88
CA GLU A 320 -18.39 -9.26 16.33
C GLU A 320 -19.53 -9.74 15.44
N GLN A 321 -20.35 -8.81 14.93
CA GLN A 321 -21.43 -9.14 13.98
C GLN A 321 -20.85 -9.64 12.66
N LEU A 322 -19.81 -8.96 12.16
CA LEU A 322 -19.06 -9.38 10.97
C LEU A 322 -18.44 -10.76 11.18
N ALA A 323 -17.83 -11.02 12.35
CA ALA A 323 -17.19 -12.29 12.66
C ALA A 323 -18.19 -13.47 12.61
N LYS A 324 -19.41 -13.29 13.13
CA LYS A 324 -20.48 -14.30 13.04
C LYS A 324 -20.80 -14.60 11.57
N LYS A 325 -21.09 -13.58 10.77
CA LYS A 325 -21.37 -13.73 9.33
C LYS A 325 -20.20 -14.35 8.54
N ALA A 326 -18.97 -14.02 8.90
CA ALA A 326 -17.78 -14.60 8.27
C ALA A 326 -17.63 -16.11 8.58
N GLY A 327 -18.07 -16.54 9.76
CA GLY A 327 -18.08 -17.94 10.19
C GLY A 327 -19.19 -18.79 9.54
N ASP A 328 -20.38 -18.22 9.34
CA ASP A 328 -21.59 -18.97 8.91
C ASP A 328 -21.52 -19.53 7.48
N ARG A 329 -20.58 -19.06 6.65
CA ARG A 329 -20.38 -19.56 5.28
C ARG A 329 -19.10 -20.38 5.20
N ALA A 330 -19.23 -21.71 5.10
CA ALA A 330 -18.12 -22.57 4.70
C ALA A 330 -17.64 -22.13 3.30
N PRO A 331 -16.31 -22.12 3.03
CA PRO A 331 -15.82 -21.81 1.69
C PRO A 331 -16.44 -22.81 0.70
N SER A 332 -17.13 -22.31 -0.33
CA SER A 332 -17.62 -23.16 -1.42
C SER A 332 -16.42 -23.88 -2.01
N ARG A 333 -16.51 -25.21 -2.05
CA ARG A 333 -15.48 -26.11 -2.61
C ARG A 333 -15.10 -25.73 -4.03
#